data_AF-A0A6P0MAY2-F1
#
_entry.id   AF-A0A6P0MAY2-F1
#
_cell.length_a   1.000
_cell.length_b   1.000
_cell.length_c   1.000
_cell.angle_alpha   90.00
_cell.angle_beta   90.00
_cell.angle_gamma   90.00
#
_symmetry.space_group_name_H-M   'P 1'
#
loop_
_entity.id
_entity.type
_entity.pdbx_description
1 polymer ?
#
loop_
_entity_poly.entity_id
_entity_poly.type
_entity_poly.pdbx_seq_one_letter_code
_entity_poly.pdbx_strand_id
1 'polypeptide(L)'
;WAPGHWSVEQAARTLLILALPPDDAEQYLRVLEQLFTTADVGELVALYQSLPLLPYPERHLARAAEGIRSNMNVVFNAVALRNPYPNDYFDDLVWNQMILKAVFVGSPLYLIWGLERRANSELARMLIDYAHERWAAKRPVTPELWRLVGPFADADIIADLEKVLNEPDAAQQEAAALACSQSPSPQVQALLECRPDLHALIQEGRLTWNSFSQERLAVLKQVFS
;
A
#
# COMPACT_ATOMS: atom_id res chain seq x y z
N TRP A 1 -6.89 9.78 -5.47
CA TRP A 1 -6.53 10.81 -4.47
C TRP A 1 -7.74 11.12 -3.60
N ALA A 2 -7.60 11.23 -2.27
CA ALA A 2 -8.73 11.40 -1.34
C ALA A 2 -8.42 12.45 -0.24
N PRO A 3 -8.45 13.76 -0.57
CA PRO A 3 -8.12 14.83 0.38
C PRO A 3 -9.15 15.02 1.51
N GLY A 4 -10.32 14.38 1.42
CA GLY A 4 -11.37 14.47 2.45
C GLY A 4 -11.00 13.93 3.84
N HIS A 5 -9.80 13.36 4.00
CA HIS A 5 -9.26 12.92 5.29
C HIS A 5 -8.24 13.89 5.89
N TRP A 6 -7.96 15.01 5.22
CA TRP A 6 -7.03 16.00 5.72
C TRP A 6 -7.65 16.80 6.84
N SER A 7 -6.84 17.12 7.86
CA SER A 7 -7.22 18.14 8.83
C SER A 7 -7.30 19.52 8.16
N VAL A 8 -8.02 20.44 8.78
CA VAL A 8 -8.08 21.85 8.32
C VAL A 8 -6.67 22.44 8.19
N GLU A 9 -5.78 22.09 9.13
CA GLU A 9 -4.39 22.54 9.15
C GLU A 9 -3.57 21.99 7.97
N GLN A 10 -3.72 20.69 7.64
CA GLN A 10 -3.08 20.07 6.48
C GLN A 10 -3.57 20.73 5.18
N ALA A 11 -4.88 20.92 5.03
CA ALA A 11 -5.46 21.57 3.86
C ALA A 11 -4.97 23.01 3.71
N ALA A 12 -4.93 23.79 4.81
CA ALA A 12 -4.44 25.16 4.79
C ALA A 12 -2.96 25.23 4.39
N ARG A 13 -2.10 24.35 4.94
CA ARG A 13 -0.68 24.27 4.54
C ARG A 13 -0.53 23.93 3.06
N THR A 14 -1.27 22.94 2.56
CA THR A 14 -1.23 22.60 1.12
C THR A 14 -1.67 23.78 0.26
N LEU A 15 -2.72 24.51 0.64
CA LEU A 15 -3.14 25.72 -0.09
C LEU A 15 -2.04 26.81 -0.11
N LEU A 16 -1.32 26.99 1.00
CA LEU A 16 -0.19 27.93 1.06
C LEU A 16 0.95 27.49 0.13
N ILE A 17 1.27 26.20 0.08
CA ILE A 17 2.28 25.65 -0.83
C ILE A 17 1.86 25.86 -2.30
N LEU A 18 0.59 25.66 -2.62
CA LEU A 18 0.06 25.85 -3.97
C LEU A 18 -0.03 27.32 -4.39
N ALA A 19 0.03 28.26 -3.43
CA ALA A 19 0.10 29.68 -3.71
C ALA A 19 1.52 30.15 -4.09
N LEU A 20 2.54 29.29 -3.99
CA LEU A 20 3.90 29.61 -4.45
C LEU A 20 3.91 29.79 -5.98
N PRO A 21 4.42 30.92 -6.50
CA PRO A 21 4.46 31.17 -7.95
C PRO A 21 5.34 30.13 -8.66
N PRO A 22 4.80 29.41 -9.66
CA PRO A 22 5.56 28.38 -10.36
C PRO A 22 6.33 28.91 -11.58
N ASP A 23 6.24 30.19 -11.93
CA ASP A 23 6.75 30.73 -13.21
C ASP A 23 8.25 30.51 -13.42
N ASP A 24 9.03 30.55 -12.33
CA ASP A 24 10.46 30.19 -12.32
C ASP A 24 10.63 28.84 -11.60
N ALA A 25 10.82 27.77 -12.39
CA ALA A 25 10.98 26.41 -11.89
C ALA A 25 12.14 26.26 -10.90
N GLU A 26 13.28 26.93 -11.14
CA GLU A 26 14.46 26.80 -10.29
C GLU A 26 14.24 27.55 -8.96
N GLN A 27 13.61 28.73 -9.00
CA GLN A 27 13.24 29.43 -7.79
C GLN A 27 12.19 28.66 -6.98
N TYR A 28 11.16 28.12 -7.66
CA TYR A 28 10.11 27.32 -7.05
C TYR A 28 10.69 26.10 -6.31
N LEU A 29 11.53 25.33 -7.00
CA LEU A 29 12.18 24.14 -6.43
C LEU A 29 13.10 24.50 -5.26
N ARG A 30 13.86 25.61 -5.35
CA ARG A 30 14.70 26.07 -4.23
C ARG A 30 13.88 26.41 -2.99
N VAL A 31 12.75 27.10 -3.14
CA VAL A 31 11.88 27.45 -2.00
C VAL A 31 11.27 26.18 -1.41
N LEU A 32 10.75 25.29 -2.26
CA LEU A 32 10.16 24.02 -1.80
C LEU A 32 11.19 23.15 -1.06
N GLU A 33 12.42 23.09 -1.57
CA GLU A 33 13.55 22.38 -0.95
C GLU A 33 13.89 22.93 0.45
N GLN A 34 13.85 24.26 0.61
CA GLN A 34 14.00 24.89 1.92
C GLN A 34 12.88 24.48 2.87
N LEU A 35 11.63 24.48 2.42
CA LEU A 35 10.48 24.05 3.22
C LEU A 35 10.66 22.60 3.69
N PHE A 36 11.02 21.66 2.80
CA PHE A 36 11.28 20.27 3.19
C PHE A 36 12.40 20.13 4.24
N THR A 37 13.44 20.96 4.14
CA THR A 37 14.61 20.87 5.01
C THR A 37 14.35 21.43 6.41
N THR A 38 13.48 22.44 6.54
CA THR A 38 13.18 23.10 7.82
C THR A 38 11.86 22.65 8.45
N ALA A 39 11.05 21.89 7.73
CA ALA A 39 9.72 21.49 8.17
C ALA A 39 9.74 20.61 9.42
N ASP A 40 8.79 20.87 10.31
CA ASP A 40 8.43 19.90 11.35
C ASP A 40 7.69 18.68 10.74
N VAL A 41 7.36 17.69 11.59
CA VAL A 41 6.70 16.46 11.13
C VAL A 41 5.32 16.74 10.51
N GLY A 42 4.55 17.68 11.06
CA GLY A 42 3.22 18.02 10.54
C GLY A 42 3.28 18.74 9.20
N GLU A 43 4.27 19.61 9.04
CA GLU A 43 4.59 20.31 7.78
C GLU A 43 5.09 19.32 6.72
N LEU A 44 5.98 18.39 7.08
CA LEU A 44 6.44 17.32 6.18
C LEU A 44 5.27 16.47 5.68
N VAL A 45 4.33 16.11 6.56
CA VAL A 45 3.13 15.36 6.15
C VAL A 45 2.34 16.15 5.10
N ALA A 46 2.11 17.44 5.31
CA ALA A 46 1.38 18.28 4.34
C ALA A 46 2.15 18.44 3.01
N LEU A 47 3.47 18.62 3.07
CA LEU A 47 4.33 18.71 1.88
C LEU A 47 4.25 17.41 1.06
N TYR A 48 4.45 16.25 1.69
CA TYR A 48 4.40 14.96 1.00
C TYR A 48 3.00 14.62 0.46
N GLN A 49 1.93 14.93 1.20
CA GLN A 49 0.55 14.76 0.73
C GLN A 49 0.20 15.66 -0.46
N SER A 50 0.87 16.80 -0.59
CA SER A 50 0.64 17.77 -1.67
C SER A 50 1.33 17.41 -2.98
N LEU A 51 2.31 16.50 -2.99
CA LEU A 51 3.10 16.11 -4.17
C LEU A 51 2.29 15.94 -5.48
N PRO A 52 1.11 15.27 -5.50
CA PRO A 52 0.29 15.14 -6.71
C PRO A 52 -0.18 16.44 -7.34
N LEU A 53 -0.19 17.52 -6.57
CA LEU A 53 -0.73 18.83 -6.95
C LEU A 53 0.39 19.82 -7.30
N LEU A 54 1.63 19.49 -6.95
CA LEU A 54 2.74 20.41 -7.13
C LEU A 54 3.16 20.46 -8.61
N PRO A 55 3.46 21.66 -9.14
CA PRO A 55 4.13 21.84 -10.42
C PRO A 55 5.42 21.03 -10.52
N TYR A 56 5.80 20.67 -11.75
CA TYR A 56 7.02 19.92 -12.07
C TYR A 56 7.10 18.56 -11.35
N PRO A 57 6.07 17.70 -11.47
CA PRO A 57 5.95 16.53 -10.62
C PRO A 57 7.13 15.56 -10.76
N GLU A 58 7.74 15.43 -11.94
CA GLU A 58 8.93 14.58 -12.15
C GLU A 58 10.15 15.05 -11.34
N ARG A 59 10.22 16.34 -10.98
CA ARG A 59 11.33 16.92 -10.20
C ARG A 59 11.26 16.56 -8.72
N HIS A 60 10.13 16.05 -8.22
CA HIS A 60 9.96 15.70 -6.80
C HIS A 60 10.31 14.24 -6.47
N LEU A 61 10.77 13.45 -7.45
CA LEU A 61 11.00 12.01 -7.29
C LEU A 61 12.00 11.71 -6.18
N ALA A 62 13.08 12.49 -6.09
CA ALA A 62 14.09 12.35 -5.03
C ALA A 62 13.50 12.58 -3.64
N ARG A 63 12.63 13.58 -3.49
CA ARG A 63 11.93 13.88 -2.23
C ARG A 63 10.93 12.79 -1.89
N ALA A 64 10.10 12.35 -2.83
CA ALA A 64 9.17 11.25 -2.60
C ALA A 64 9.92 9.95 -2.19
N ALA A 65 11.04 9.64 -2.84
CA ALA A 65 11.92 8.51 -2.50
C ALA A 65 12.55 8.65 -1.10
N GLU A 66 12.84 9.88 -0.65
CA GLU A 66 13.28 10.15 0.72
C GLU A 66 12.14 9.95 1.73
N GLY A 67 10.94 10.47 1.45
CA GLY A 67 9.77 10.32 2.31
C GLY A 67 9.42 8.86 2.58
N ILE A 68 9.47 7.99 1.55
CA ILE A 68 9.26 6.55 1.75
C ILE A 68 10.41 5.86 2.50
N ARG A 69 11.62 6.46 2.58
CA ARG A 69 12.73 5.92 3.36
C ARG A 69 12.70 6.37 4.82
N SER A 70 11.89 7.37 5.17
CA SER A 70 11.75 7.88 6.55
C SER A 70 11.37 6.81 7.57
N ASN A 71 12.02 6.80 8.73
CA ASN A 71 11.66 5.92 9.86
C ASN A 71 10.39 6.40 10.60
N MET A 72 9.87 7.58 10.26
CA MET A 72 8.63 8.10 10.83
C MET A 72 7.44 7.58 10.03
N ASN A 73 6.64 6.68 10.61
CA ASN A 73 5.48 6.08 9.96
C ASN A 73 4.51 7.11 9.38
N VAL A 74 4.32 8.26 10.05
CA VAL A 74 3.44 9.34 9.58
C VAL A 74 3.96 9.99 8.29
N VAL A 75 5.27 10.17 8.15
CA VAL A 75 5.91 10.73 6.95
C VAL A 75 5.88 9.72 5.81
N PHE A 76 6.23 8.46 6.09
CA PHE A 76 6.10 7.37 5.14
C PHE A 76 4.67 7.27 4.58
N ASN A 77 3.67 7.26 5.47
CA ASN A 77 2.27 7.13 5.10
C ASN A 77 1.74 8.35 4.33
N ALA A 78 2.29 9.55 4.54
CA ALA A 78 1.93 10.74 3.77
C ALA A 78 2.28 10.59 2.27
N VAL A 79 3.36 9.87 1.97
CA VAL A 79 3.74 9.54 0.59
C VAL A 79 2.99 8.31 0.08
N ALA A 80 2.89 7.25 0.88
CA ALA A 80 2.40 5.96 0.40
C ALA A 80 0.85 5.86 0.34
N LEU A 81 0.14 6.46 1.30
CA LEU A 81 -1.30 6.23 1.46
C LEU A 81 -2.12 7.37 0.86
N ARG A 82 -3.18 7.01 0.12
CA ARG A 82 -4.16 7.93 -0.50
C ARG A 82 -3.54 8.98 -1.42
N ASN A 83 -2.32 8.72 -1.86
CA ASN A 83 -1.50 9.61 -2.65
C ASN A 83 -1.21 8.92 -4.00
N PRO A 84 -1.65 9.48 -5.14
CA PRO A 84 -1.40 8.89 -6.45
C PRO A 84 0.05 9.05 -6.92
N TYR A 85 0.84 9.94 -6.31
CA TYR A 85 2.17 10.29 -6.80
C TYR A 85 3.11 9.07 -6.98
N PRO A 86 3.23 8.13 -6.01
CA PRO A 86 4.03 6.92 -6.23
C PRO A 86 3.58 6.08 -7.43
N ASN A 87 2.27 5.94 -7.65
CA ASN A 87 1.73 5.15 -8.77
C ASN A 87 2.07 5.79 -10.12
N ASP A 88 2.14 7.12 -10.17
CA ASP A 88 2.31 7.85 -11.41
C ASP A 88 3.80 8.04 -11.76
N TYR A 89 4.68 8.17 -10.76
CA TYR A 89 6.08 8.60 -10.97
C TYR A 89 7.15 7.61 -10.52
N PHE A 90 6.89 6.69 -9.59
CA PHE A 90 7.91 5.71 -9.21
C PHE A 90 8.10 4.68 -10.32
N ASP A 91 9.36 4.29 -10.53
CA ASP A 91 9.67 3.04 -11.22
C ASP A 91 9.28 1.83 -10.37
N ASP A 92 9.38 0.63 -10.96
CA ASP A 92 8.97 -0.60 -10.28
C ASP A 92 9.84 -0.92 -9.07
N LEU A 93 11.13 -0.58 -9.09
CA LEU A 93 12.03 -0.85 -7.97
C LEU A 93 11.65 -0.04 -6.73
N VAL A 94 11.51 1.29 -6.87
CA VAL A 94 11.14 2.20 -5.78
C VAL A 94 9.73 1.89 -5.28
N TRP A 95 8.81 1.57 -6.20
CA TRP A 95 7.46 1.11 -5.86
C TRP A 95 7.48 -0.17 -5.03
N ASN A 96 8.19 -1.21 -5.47
CA ASN A 96 8.25 -2.49 -4.79
C ASN A 96 8.82 -2.35 -3.37
N GLN A 97 9.88 -1.54 -3.21
CA GLN A 97 10.46 -1.22 -1.90
C GLN A 97 9.50 -0.46 -0.99
N MET A 98 8.72 0.48 -1.54
CA MET A 98 7.67 1.18 -0.78
C MET A 98 6.62 0.19 -0.26
N ILE A 99 6.14 -0.73 -1.10
CA ILE A 99 5.14 -1.72 -0.70
C ILE A 99 5.70 -2.69 0.35
N LEU A 100 6.91 -3.21 0.15
CA LEU A 100 7.56 -4.08 1.13
C LEU A 100 7.70 -3.39 2.49
N LYS A 101 8.09 -2.11 2.48
CA LYS A 101 8.13 -1.31 3.71
C LYS A 101 6.75 -1.11 4.32
N ALA A 102 5.72 -0.82 3.52
CA ALA A 102 4.34 -0.67 4.00
C ALA A 102 3.88 -1.92 4.76
N VAL A 103 4.16 -3.10 4.20
CA VAL A 103 3.92 -4.39 4.87
C VAL A 103 4.71 -4.50 6.17
N PHE A 104 6.00 -4.17 6.14
CA PHE A 104 6.88 -4.24 7.32
C PHE A 104 6.41 -3.36 8.48
N VAL A 105 5.98 -2.12 8.20
CA VAL A 105 5.49 -1.17 9.22
C VAL A 105 4.01 -1.34 9.57
N GLY A 106 3.32 -2.29 8.94
CA GLY A 106 1.90 -2.57 9.18
C GLY A 106 0.95 -1.50 8.65
N SER A 107 1.32 -0.81 7.58
CA SER A 107 0.46 0.19 6.93
C SER A 107 -0.68 -0.49 6.14
N PRO A 108 -1.88 0.12 6.11
CA PRO A 108 -3.04 -0.42 5.41
C PRO A 108 -2.85 -0.37 3.89
N LEU A 109 -2.55 -1.51 3.26
CA LEU A 109 -2.20 -1.56 1.84
C LEU A 109 -3.36 -1.10 0.95
N TYR A 110 -4.61 -1.43 1.31
CA TYR A 110 -5.80 -1.01 0.55
C TYR A 110 -5.97 0.52 0.42
N LEU A 111 -5.21 1.33 1.16
CA LEU A 111 -5.17 2.79 0.99
C LEU A 111 -4.14 3.26 -0.04
N ILE A 112 -3.23 2.39 -0.50
CA ILE A 112 -2.22 2.71 -1.50
C ILE A 112 -2.90 2.80 -2.87
N TRP A 113 -2.72 3.94 -3.54
CA TRP A 113 -3.37 4.21 -4.80
C TRP A 113 -2.77 3.36 -5.93
N GLY A 114 -3.60 2.65 -6.69
CA GLY A 114 -3.14 1.85 -7.84
C GLY A 114 -2.44 0.54 -7.47
N LEU A 115 -2.61 0.08 -6.22
CA LEU A 115 -1.95 -1.09 -5.67
C LEU A 115 -2.01 -2.32 -6.59
N GLU A 116 -3.22 -2.73 -6.98
CA GLU A 116 -3.44 -3.93 -7.77
C GLU A 116 -2.94 -3.76 -9.22
N ARG A 117 -3.01 -2.54 -9.77
CA ARG A 117 -2.55 -2.26 -11.15
C ARG A 117 -1.03 -2.31 -11.29
N ARG A 118 -0.31 -1.93 -10.24
CA ARG A 118 1.16 -1.89 -10.18
C ARG A 118 1.74 -3.17 -9.58
N ALA A 119 0.91 -4.16 -9.24
CA ALA A 119 1.38 -5.46 -8.80
C ALA A 119 2.18 -6.12 -9.93
N ASN A 120 3.28 -6.77 -9.58
CA ASN A 120 4.21 -7.40 -10.52
C ASN A 120 4.87 -8.63 -9.89
N SER A 121 5.49 -9.48 -10.70
CA SER A 121 6.10 -10.73 -10.25
C SER A 121 7.28 -10.54 -9.30
N GLU A 122 8.08 -9.48 -9.47
CA GLU A 122 9.20 -9.19 -8.57
C GLU A 122 8.69 -8.81 -7.17
N LEU A 123 7.65 -7.96 -7.11
CA LEU A 123 6.98 -7.61 -5.87
C LEU A 123 6.40 -8.84 -5.17
N ALA A 124 5.71 -9.71 -5.92
CA ALA A 124 5.15 -10.95 -5.37
C ALA A 124 6.24 -11.81 -4.73
N ARG A 125 7.40 -11.97 -5.39
CA ARG A 125 8.53 -12.73 -4.84
C ARG A 125 9.10 -12.08 -3.57
N MET A 126 9.33 -10.77 -3.58
CA MET A 126 9.82 -10.04 -2.40
C MET A 126 8.88 -10.20 -1.19
N LEU A 127 7.56 -10.23 -1.44
CA LEU A 127 6.56 -10.40 -0.39
C LEU A 127 6.51 -11.83 0.16
N ILE A 128 6.73 -12.83 -0.69
CA ILE A 128 6.85 -14.23 -0.25
C ILE A 128 8.11 -14.46 0.57
N ASP A 129 9.25 -13.94 0.13
CA ASP A 129 10.52 -14.00 0.88
C ASP A 129 10.32 -13.38 2.28
N TYR A 130 9.65 -12.22 2.33
CA TYR A 130 9.26 -11.60 3.60
C TYR A 130 8.34 -12.48 4.44
N ALA A 131 7.32 -13.12 3.85
CA ALA A 131 6.40 -14.00 4.57
C ALA A 131 7.14 -15.20 5.19
N HIS A 132 8.08 -15.80 4.46
CA HIS A 132 8.94 -16.89 4.94
C HIS A 132 9.80 -16.44 6.12
N GLU A 133 10.45 -15.28 6.04
CA GLU A 133 11.22 -14.71 7.16
C GLU A 133 10.36 -14.51 8.41
N ARG A 134 9.13 -14.01 8.23
CA ARG A 134 8.18 -13.79 9.33
C ARG A 134 7.73 -15.10 9.97
N TRP A 135 7.38 -16.09 9.17
CA TRP A 135 6.98 -17.40 9.66
C TRP A 135 8.11 -18.12 10.39
N ALA A 136 9.34 -18.06 9.88
CA ALA A 136 10.53 -18.59 10.56
C ALA A 136 10.72 -17.94 11.94
N ALA A 137 10.39 -16.66 12.07
CA ALA A 137 10.41 -15.92 13.33
C ALA A 137 9.12 -16.07 14.18
N LYS A 138 8.16 -16.90 13.77
CA LYS A 138 6.83 -17.05 14.41
C LYS A 138 6.07 -15.72 14.57
N ARG A 139 6.25 -14.81 13.63
CA ARG A 139 5.58 -13.51 13.61
C ARG A 139 4.47 -13.51 12.56
N PRO A 140 3.36 -12.80 12.80
CA PRO A 140 2.27 -12.74 11.84
C PRO A 140 2.68 -11.95 10.59
N VAL A 141 2.03 -12.29 9.50
CA VAL A 141 2.08 -11.60 8.20
C VAL A 141 0.75 -10.87 8.00
N THR A 142 0.74 -9.70 7.37
CA THR A 142 -0.54 -9.04 7.04
C THR A 142 -1.27 -9.83 5.95
N PRO A 143 -2.55 -10.18 6.11
CA PRO A 143 -3.28 -10.90 5.06
C PRO A 143 -3.39 -10.10 3.75
N GLU A 144 -3.31 -8.77 3.81
CA GLU A 144 -3.32 -7.93 2.61
C GLU A 144 -2.16 -8.22 1.66
N LEU A 145 -1.08 -8.84 2.16
CA LEU A 145 0.06 -9.29 1.36
C LEU A 145 -0.39 -10.20 0.21
N TRP A 146 -1.32 -11.11 0.47
CA TRP A 146 -1.75 -12.13 -0.51
C TRP A 146 -2.42 -11.53 -1.75
N ARG A 147 -2.97 -10.31 -1.64
CA ARG A 147 -3.55 -9.57 -2.77
C ARG A 147 -2.57 -9.35 -3.91
N LEU A 148 -1.30 -9.16 -3.57
CA LEU A 148 -0.23 -8.84 -4.51
C LEU A 148 0.50 -10.08 -5.01
N VAL A 149 0.25 -11.22 -4.38
CA VAL A 149 0.93 -12.50 -4.65
C VAL A 149 0.08 -13.39 -5.55
N GLY A 150 -1.22 -13.52 -5.27
CA GLY A 150 -2.14 -14.41 -5.99
C GLY A 150 -2.08 -14.31 -7.53
N PRO A 151 -2.06 -13.11 -8.12
CA PRO A 151 -1.98 -12.94 -9.58
C PRO A 151 -0.68 -13.46 -10.22
N PHE A 152 0.39 -13.65 -9.45
CA PHE A 152 1.72 -14.05 -9.91
C PHE A 152 2.18 -15.39 -9.34
N ALA A 153 1.25 -16.19 -8.82
CA ALA A 153 1.55 -17.45 -8.16
C ALA A 153 2.20 -18.47 -9.11
N ASP A 154 3.39 -18.93 -8.72
CA ASP A 154 4.10 -20.08 -9.28
C ASP A 154 3.95 -21.31 -8.37
N ALA A 155 4.75 -22.37 -8.64
CA ALA A 155 4.67 -23.62 -7.88
C ALA A 155 4.96 -23.45 -6.38
N ASP A 156 5.90 -22.58 -6.01
CA ASP A 156 6.26 -22.36 -4.61
C ASP A 156 5.17 -21.54 -3.91
N ILE A 157 4.66 -20.52 -4.60
CA ILE A 157 3.57 -19.67 -4.09
C ILE A 157 2.27 -20.48 -3.91
N ILE A 158 1.98 -21.45 -4.79
CA ILE A 158 0.82 -22.34 -4.66
C ILE A 158 0.86 -23.07 -3.31
N ALA A 159 2.02 -23.61 -2.93
CA ALA A 159 2.17 -24.32 -1.66
C ALA A 159 1.97 -23.39 -0.45
N ASP A 160 2.46 -22.14 -0.54
CA ASP A 160 2.24 -21.13 0.50
C ASP A 160 0.77 -20.73 0.62
N LEU A 161 0.07 -20.53 -0.50
CA LEU A 161 -1.36 -20.23 -0.50
C LEU A 161 -2.19 -21.38 0.08
N GLU A 162 -1.85 -22.62 -0.27
CA GLU A 162 -2.49 -23.82 0.29
C GLU A 162 -2.28 -23.90 1.82
N LYS A 163 -1.05 -23.64 2.29
CA LYS A 163 -0.77 -23.57 3.72
C LYS A 163 -1.66 -22.53 4.40
N VAL A 164 -1.74 -21.32 3.85
CA VAL A 164 -2.48 -20.19 4.45
C VAL A 164 -4.00 -20.45 4.46
N LEU A 165 -4.54 -21.09 3.42
CA LEU A 165 -5.95 -21.51 3.37
C LEU A 165 -6.34 -22.48 4.50
N ASN A 166 -5.35 -23.20 5.04
CA ASN A 166 -5.52 -24.19 6.10
C ASN A 166 -5.07 -23.67 7.49
N GLU A 167 -4.52 -22.45 7.59
CA GLU A 167 -4.16 -21.84 8.87
C GLU A 167 -5.40 -21.46 9.69
N PRO A 168 -5.35 -21.44 11.04
CA PRO A 168 -6.52 -21.18 11.88
C PRO A 168 -7.03 -19.73 11.85
N ASP A 169 -6.27 -18.78 11.29
CA ASP A 169 -6.67 -17.38 11.21
C ASP A 169 -7.66 -17.18 10.05
N ALA A 170 -8.95 -16.98 10.39
CA ALA A 170 -10.03 -16.80 9.42
C ALA A 170 -9.72 -15.75 8.36
N ALA A 171 -9.05 -14.67 8.73
CA ALA A 171 -8.83 -13.58 7.81
C ALA A 171 -7.52 -13.73 7.01
N GLN A 172 -6.62 -14.64 7.40
CA GLN A 172 -5.61 -15.19 6.47
C GLN A 172 -6.27 -16.09 5.43
N GLN A 173 -7.18 -16.97 5.86
CA GLN A 173 -7.90 -17.87 4.97
C GLN A 173 -8.71 -17.11 3.91
N GLU A 174 -9.47 -16.09 4.33
CA GLU A 174 -10.23 -15.22 3.43
C GLU A 174 -9.33 -14.50 2.42
N ALA A 175 -8.19 -13.97 2.87
CA ALA A 175 -7.25 -13.28 1.99
C ALA A 175 -6.59 -14.23 0.98
N ALA A 176 -6.21 -15.43 1.41
CA ALA A 176 -5.68 -16.45 0.51
C ALA A 176 -6.75 -16.93 -0.49
N ALA A 177 -8.01 -17.09 -0.06
CA ALA A 177 -9.10 -17.45 -0.96
C ALA A 177 -9.36 -16.35 -2.00
N LEU A 178 -9.38 -15.08 -1.58
CA LEU A 178 -9.47 -13.94 -2.50
C LEU A 178 -8.31 -13.92 -3.49
N ALA A 179 -7.08 -14.13 -3.01
CA ALA A 179 -5.88 -14.19 -3.86
C ALA A 179 -5.98 -15.33 -4.88
N CYS A 180 -6.45 -16.51 -4.46
CA CYS A 180 -6.64 -17.66 -5.35
C CYS A 180 -7.70 -17.38 -6.42
N SER A 181 -8.82 -16.75 -6.03
CA SER A 181 -9.92 -16.45 -6.96
C SER A 181 -9.54 -15.45 -8.06
N GLN A 182 -8.56 -14.59 -7.79
CA GLN A 182 -8.08 -13.57 -8.73
C GLN A 182 -6.84 -13.99 -9.50
N SER A 183 -6.31 -15.17 -9.22
CA SER A 183 -5.16 -15.70 -9.95
C SER A 183 -5.57 -16.09 -11.37
N PRO A 184 -4.76 -15.80 -12.40
CA PRO A 184 -5.01 -16.27 -13.76
C PRO A 184 -4.73 -17.78 -13.92
N SER A 185 -4.06 -18.41 -12.95
CA SER A 185 -3.68 -19.83 -13.02
C SER A 185 -4.84 -20.74 -12.56
N PRO A 186 -5.30 -21.69 -13.40
CA PRO A 186 -6.32 -22.66 -13.02
C PRO A 186 -5.90 -23.54 -11.83
N GLN A 187 -4.60 -23.82 -11.68
CA GLN A 187 -4.07 -24.61 -10.56
C GLN A 187 -4.26 -23.88 -9.23
N VAL A 188 -4.05 -22.57 -9.22
CA VAL A 188 -4.24 -21.74 -8.03
C VAL A 188 -5.75 -21.62 -7.71
N GLN A 189 -6.59 -21.47 -8.74
CA GLN A 189 -8.05 -21.42 -8.55
C GLN A 189 -8.60 -22.74 -7.99
N ALA A 190 -8.04 -23.89 -8.39
CA ALA A 190 -8.44 -25.20 -7.89
C ALA A 190 -8.23 -25.37 -6.38
N LEU A 191 -7.33 -24.60 -5.75
CA LEU A 191 -7.18 -24.59 -4.28
C LEU A 191 -8.48 -24.19 -3.56
N LEU A 192 -9.37 -23.45 -4.22
CA LEU A 192 -10.66 -23.06 -3.65
C LEU A 192 -11.63 -24.24 -3.49
N GLU A 193 -11.41 -25.36 -4.18
CA GLU A 193 -12.22 -26.57 -4.00
C GLU A 193 -12.10 -27.14 -2.58
N CYS A 194 -10.95 -26.92 -1.92
CA CYS A 194 -10.74 -27.28 -0.52
C CYS A 194 -11.52 -26.39 0.46
N ARG A 195 -12.05 -25.24 0.00
CA ARG A 195 -12.78 -24.24 0.80
C ARG A 195 -14.06 -23.77 0.09
N PRO A 196 -15.05 -24.68 -0.09
CA PRO A 196 -16.30 -24.34 -0.78
C PRO A 196 -17.11 -23.26 -0.06
N ASP A 197 -16.94 -23.13 1.26
CA ASP A 197 -17.52 -22.06 2.09
C ASP A 197 -17.07 -20.67 1.64
N LEU A 198 -15.75 -20.47 1.51
CA LEU A 198 -15.18 -19.20 1.07
C LEU A 198 -15.42 -18.98 -0.43
N HIS A 199 -15.35 -20.04 -1.24
CA HIS A 199 -15.62 -19.96 -2.67
C HIS A 199 -17.05 -19.44 -2.93
N ALA A 200 -18.05 -19.96 -2.21
CA ALA A 200 -19.43 -19.48 -2.33
C ALA A 200 -19.57 -17.99 -1.97
N LEU A 201 -18.95 -17.54 -0.87
CA LEU A 201 -18.98 -16.12 -0.48
C LEU A 201 -18.36 -15.19 -1.52
N ILE A 202 -17.31 -15.65 -2.20
CA ILE A 202 -16.66 -14.89 -3.28
C ILE A 202 -17.58 -14.83 -4.51
N GLN A 203 -18.18 -15.95 -4.92
CA GLN A 203 -19.10 -16.00 -6.07
C GLN A 203 -20.37 -15.16 -5.83
N GLU A 204 -20.86 -15.12 -4.59
CA GLU A 204 -21.98 -14.27 -4.17
C GLU A 204 -21.60 -12.78 -4.06
N GLY A 205 -20.32 -12.42 -4.20
CA GLY A 205 -19.82 -11.05 -4.05
C GLY A 205 -19.84 -10.53 -2.61
N ARG A 206 -20.03 -11.41 -1.62
CA ARG A 206 -20.05 -11.07 -0.19
C ARG A 206 -18.64 -10.94 0.37
N LEU A 207 -17.71 -11.75 -0.13
CA LEU A 207 -16.29 -11.64 0.15
C LEU A 207 -15.56 -11.04 -1.06
N THR A 208 -15.04 -9.82 -0.88
CA THR A 208 -14.22 -9.09 -1.87
C THR A 208 -13.07 -8.40 -1.13
N TRP A 209 -12.02 -7.97 -1.83
CA TRP A 209 -10.98 -7.15 -1.18
C TRP A 209 -11.53 -5.88 -0.54
N ASN A 210 -12.58 -5.29 -1.13
CA ASN A 210 -13.19 -4.09 -0.57
C ASN A 210 -13.95 -4.39 0.74
N SER A 211 -14.80 -5.44 0.78
CA SER A 211 -15.48 -5.83 2.02
C SER A 211 -14.48 -6.28 3.10
N PHE A 212 -13.47 -7.07 2.72
CA PHE A 212 -12.38 -7.51 3.60
C PHE A 212 -11.65 -6.33 4.27
N SER A 213 -11.25 -5.33 3.48
CA SER A 213 -10.56 -4.14 4.00
C SER A 213 -11.47 -3.26 4.88
N GLN A 214 -12.75 -3.11 4.54
CA GLN A 214 -13.70 -2.31 5.32
C GLN A 214 -13.98 -2.90 6.70
N GLU A 215 -14.12 -4.21 6.82
CA GLU A 215 -14.35 -4.89 8.10
C GLU A 215 -13.14 -4.71 9.03
N ARG A 216 -11.93 -4.87 8.50
CA ARG A 216 -10.69 -4.68 9.26
C ARG A 216 -10.43 -3.23 9.64
N LEU A 217 -10.86 -2.29 8.80
CA LEU A 217 -10.92 -0.87 9.11
C LEU A 217 -11.83 -0.56 10.30
N ALA A 218 -12.99 -1.19 10.37
CA ALA A 218 -13.94 -1.02 11.47
C ALA A 218 -13.36 -1.54 12.79
N VAL A 219 -12.65 -2.67 12.75
CA VAL A 219 -11.94 -3.24 13.91
C VAL A 219 -10.85 -2.27 14.41
N LEU A 220 -10.04 -1.69 13.52
CA LEU A 220 -9.02 -0.71 13.91
C LEU A 220 -9.64 0.54 14.54
N LYS A 221 -10.77 1.05 14.03
CA LYS A 221 -11.45 2.20 14.63
C LYS A 221 -11.97 1.93 16.03
N GLN A 222 -12.40 0.70 16.34
CA GLN A 222 -12.87 0.31 17.67
C GLN A 222 -11.75 0.15 18.70
N VAL A 223 -10.53 -0.16 18.27
CA VAL A 223 -9.36 -0.32 19.15
C VAL A 223 -8.71 1.03 19.50
N PHE A 224 -8.94 2.07 18.68
CA PHE A 224 -8.34 3.40 18.84
C PHE A 224 -9.37 4.52 19.13
N SER A 225 -10.61 4.18 19.49
CA SER A 225 -11.65 5.11 19.98
C SER A 225 -11.87 4.91 21.48
#